data_AF-X0VLJ9-F1
#
_entry.id   AF-X0VLJ9-F1
#
_cell.length_a   1.000
_cell.length_b   1.000
_cell.length_c   1.000
_cell.angle_alpha   90.00
_cell.angle_beta   90.00
_cell.angle_gamma   90.00
#
_symmetry.space_group_name_H-M   'P 1'
#
loop_
_entity.id
_entity.type
_entity.pdbx_description
1 polymer ?
#
loop_
_entity_poly.entity_id
_entity_poly.type
_entity_poly.pdbx_seq_one_letter_code
_entity_poly.pdbx_strand_id
1 'polypeptide(L)' 'MKWTQFFIPTSKEVPTDAVVPSHQLMIRAGIIRQVVAGAYTYLPLGYRALRKAENI' A
#
# COMPACT_ATOMS: atom_id res chain seq x y z
N MET A 1 -6.03 -17.04 -0.44
CA MET A 1 -4.62 -16.67 -0.22
C MET A 1 -4.29 -16.88 1.24
N LYS A 2 -3.20 -17.58 1.55
CA LYS A 2 -2.71 -17.71 2.92
C LYS A 2 -1.84 -16.50 3.25
N TRP A 3 -1.99 -15.92 4.44
CA TRP A 3 -1.22 -14.75 4.86
C TRP A 3 0.29 -15.01 4.82
N THR A 4 0.71 -16.21 5.24
CA THR A 4 2.12 -16.66 5.24
C THR A 4 2.75 -16.78 3.86
N GLN A 5 1.96 -16.83 2.80
CA GLN A 5 2.44 -16.97 1.41
C GLN A 5 2.32 -15.65 0.64
N PHE A 6 1.91 -14.56 1.30
CA PHE A 6 1.60 -13.30 0.64
C PHE A 6 2.43 -12.16 1.21
N PHE A 7 2.98 -11.34 0.33
CA PHE A 7 3.82 -10.23 0.73
C PHE A 7 2.98 -9.03 1.15
N ILE A 8 2.79 -8.87 2.47
CA ILE A 8 2.12 -7.72 3.09
C ILE A 8 3.02 -7.17 4.20
N PRO A 9 3.91 -6.21 3.89
CA PRO A 9 4.75 -5.57 4.90
C PRO A 9 3.96 -4.50 5.65
N THR A 10 3.18 -4.89 6.65
CA THR A 10 2.45 -3.92 7.48
C THR A 10 3.40 -3.16 8.40
N SER A 11 3.15 -1.86 8.59
CA SER A 11 3.91 -1.01 9.52
C SER A 11 3.06 -0.60 10.72
N LYS A 12 3.65 -0.71 11.91
CA LYS A 12 3.03 -0.22 13.15
C LYS A 12 3.03 1.30 13.19
N GLU A 13 4.12 1.90 12.73
CA GLU A 13 4.38 3.34 12.77
C GLU A 13 3.68 4.08 11.64
N VAL A 14 3.22 5.28 11.95
CA VAL A 14 2.64 6.19 10.94
C VAL A 14 3.80 6.98 10.33
N PRO A 15 4.01 6.94 9.01
CA PRO A 15 5.02 7.78 8.36
C PRO A 15 4.69 9.25 8.63
N THR A 16 5.67 10.02 9.12
CA THR A 16 5.53 11.47 9.37
C THR A 16 5.30 12.26 8.10
N ASP A 17 5.73 11.73 6.94
CA ASP A 17 5.63 12.40 5.64
C ASP A 17 4.22 12.34 5.05
N ALA A 18 3.38 11.42 5.53
CA ALA A 18 2.03 11.23 5.03
C ALA A 18 1.04 12.10 5.83
N VAL A 19 0.63 13.24 5.28
CA VAL A 19 -0.33 14.16 5.92
C VAL A 19 -1.78 13.66 5.77
N VAL A 20 -2.11 13.02 4.65
CA VAL A 20 -3.48 12.60 4.34
C VAL A 20 -3.78 11.23 4.97
N PRO A 21 -4.93 11.04 5.65
CA PRO A 21 -5.28 9.76 6.28
C PRO A 21 -5.26 8.57 5.31
N SER A 22 -5.72 8.74 4.06
CA SER A 22 -5.67 7.69 3.04
C SER A 22 -4.23 7.25 2.75
N HIS A 23 -3.31 8.20 2.57
CA HIS A 23 -1.89 7.93 2.33
C HIS A 23 -1.26 7.19 3.53
N GLN A 24 -1.52 7.66 4.75
CA GLN A 24 -1.04 7.00 5.97
C GLN A 24 -1.51 5.54 6.04
N LEU A 25 -2.78 5.28 5.76
CA LEU A 25 -3.34 3.92 5.78
C LEU A 25 -2.76 3.05 4.67
N MET A 26 -2.58 3.59 3.46
CA MET A 26 -2.02 2.85 2.33
C MET A 26 -0.57 2.42 2.58
N ILE A 27 0.24 3.25 3.25
CA ILE A 27 1.60 2.84 3.64
C ILE A 27 1.53 1.80 4.77
N ARG A 28 0.76 2.05 5.83
CA ARG A 28 0.68 1.16 6.99
C ARG A 28 0.15 -0.24 6.66
N ALA A 29 -0.82 -0.32 5.76
CA ALA A 29 -1.39 -1.59 5.32
C ALA A 29 -0.50 -2.34 4.30
N GLY A 30 0.66 -1.79 3.93
CA GLY A 30 1.54 -2.41 2.93
C GLY A 30 0.88 -2.46 1.55
N ILE A 31 0.14 -1.41 1.18
CA ILE A 31 -0.55 -1.29 -0.11
C ILE A 31 0.34 -0.58 -1.13
N ILE A 32 1.07 0.45 -0.70
CA ILE A 32 2.01 1.21 -1.53
C ILE A 32 3.36 1.37 -0.85
N ARG A 33 4.41 1.56 -1.64
CA ARG A 33 5.74 1.95 -1.18
C ARG A 33 6.27 3.09 -2.03
N GLN A 34 6.73 4.15 -1.39
CA GLN A 34 7.36 5.27 -2.08
C GLN A 34 8.75 4.86 -2.61
N VAL A 35 9.05 5.19 -3.87
CA VAL A 35 10.34 4.94 -4.50
C VAL A 35 11.13 6.24 -4.63
N VAL A 36 10.47 7.29 -5.12
CA VAL A 36 10.98 8.67 -5.17
C VAL A 36 9.85 9.64 -4.82
N ALA A 37 10.15 10.93 -4.62
CA ALA A 37 9.14 11.94 -4.36
C ALA A 37 8.04 11.91 -5.44
N GLY A 38 6.80 11.65 -5.04
CA GLY A 38 5.65 11.57 -5.94
C GLY A 38 5.50 10.24 -6.72
N ALA A 39 6.44 9.30 -6.62
CA ALA A 39 6.34 8.00 -7.29
C ALA A 39 6.20 6.85 -6.28
N TYR A 40 5.19 6.02 -6.51
CA TYR A 40 4.82 4.91 -5.63
C TYR A 40 4.74 3.61 -6.42
N THR A 41 5.22 2.53 -5.82
CA THR A 41 5.01 1.17 -6.30
C THR A 41 3.83 0.56 -5.55
N TYR A 42 2.91 -0.05 -6.30
CA TYR A 42 1.83 -0.85 -5.72
C TYR A 42 2.35 -2.21 -5.28
N LEU A 43 2.12 -2.54 -4.02
CA LEU A 43 2.39 -3.85 -3.46
C LEU A 43 1.29 -4.84 -3.87
N PRO A 44 1.49 -6.16 -3.69
CA PRO A 44 0.54 -7.17 -4.17
C PRO A 44 -0.91 -6.94 -3.71
N LEU A 45 -1.12 -6.44 -2.49
CA LEU A 45 -2.45 -6.09 -2.00
C LEU A 45 -3.05 -4.89 -2.73
N GLY A 46 -2.27 -3.82 -2.93
CA GLY A 46 -2.70 -2.62 -3.65
C GLY A 46 -2.94 -2.88 -5.14
N TYR A 47 -2.13 -3.72 -5.75
CA TYR A 47 -2.33 -4.13 -7.14
C TYR A 47 -3.67 -4.85 -7.35
N ARG A 48 -4.08 -5.71 -6.41
CA ARG A 48 -5.41 -6.36 -6.49
C ARG A 48 -6.55 -5.37 -6.38
N ALA A 49 -6.43 -4.37 -5.51
CA ALA A 49 -7.43 -3.31 -5.39
C ALA A 49 -7.51 -2.48 -6.68
N LEU A 50 -6.36 -2.14 -7.27
CA LEU A 50 -6.28 -1.41 -8.54
C LEU A 50 -6.94 -2.20 -9.67
N ARG A 51 -6.62 -3.49 -9.83
CA ARG A 51 -7.26 -4.37 -10.83
C ARG A 51 -8.77 -4.48 -10.63
N LYS A 52 -9.24 -4.47 -9.37
CA LYS A 52 -10.67 -4.47 -9.08
C LYS A 52 -11.34 -3.17 -9.51
N ALA A 53 -10.67 -2.03 -9.30
CA ALA A 53 -11.16 -0.73 -9.73
C ALA A 53 -11.13 -0.56 -11.26
N GLU A 54 -10.13 -1.12 -11.94
CA GLU A 54 -10.01 -1.12 -13.41
C GLU A 54 -11.12 -1.94 -14.11
N ASN A 55 -11.60 -3.00 -13.46
CA ASN A 55 -12.63 -3.89 -14.00
C ASN A 55 -14.08 -3.42 -13.72
N ILE A 56 -14.26 -2.18 -13.25
CA ILE A 56 -15.57 -1.54 -13.02
C ILE A 56 -15.77 -0.51 -14.12
#